data_AF-B9SHL1-F1
#
_entry.id   AF-B9SHL1-F1
#
_cell.length_a   1.000
_cell.length_b   1.000
_cell.length_c   1.000
_cell.angle_alpha   90.00
_cell.angle_beta   90.00
_cell.angle_gamma   90.00
#
_symmetry.space_group_name_H-M   'P 1'
#
loop_
_entity.id
_entity.type
_entity.pdbx_description
1 polymer ?
#
loop_
_entity_poly.entity_id
_entity_poly.type
_entity_poly.pdbx_seq_one_letter_code
_entity_poly.pdbx_strand_id
1 'polypeptide(L)'
;MLNPNLTVAEDFFFSGLNVPRDTVNQNGVNVTLLNVDQIAGLNTLGISLARIDYAANGGLNPPHTHPRATEILVVIEGTLYVGFVTSNPNRFISKVLYPGDVFVFPIGLIHFQFNLAKTNAVAFAGLSSQNPGVITIANAVFGPNPPINPAVLAKAFQLDKNVVLELQEIFGQSN
;
A
#
# COMPACT_ATOMS: atom_id res chain seq x y z
N MET A 1 20.78 14.30 9.31
CA MET A 1 21.64 13.87 8.19
C MET A 1 22.86 13.19 8.76
N LEU A 2 23.31 12.11 8.14
CA LEU A 2 24.54 11.40 8.55
C LEU A 2 25.76 12.30 8.35
N ASN A 3 26.80 12.13 9.17
CA ASN A 3 28.10 12.75 8.92
C ASN A 3 28.82 11.93 7.85
N PRO A 4 29.11 12.46 6.65
CA PRO A 4 29.69 11.68 5.55
C PRO A 4 30.99 10.95 5.93
N ASN A 5 31.81 11.55 6.80
CA ASN A 5 33.09 10.97 7.24
C ASN A 5 32.94 9.80 8.22
N LEU A 6 31.73 9.57 8.75
CA LEU A 6 31.43 8.50 9.70
C LEU A 6 30.47 7.45 9.12
N THR A 7 30.09 7.58 7.84
CA THR A 7 29.17 6.64 7.20
C THR A 7 29.80 5.26 6.99
N VAL A 8 28.99 4.22 7.16
CA VAL A 8 29.37 2.81 6.99
C VAL A 8 28.36 2.07 6.12
N ALA A 9 28.65 0.83 5.73
CA ALA A 9 27.78 0.06 4.84
C ALA A 9 26.38 -0.14 5.43
N GLU A 10 26.29 -0.29 6.76
CA GLU A 10 25.07 -0.49 7.52
C GLU A 10 24.09 0.70 7.41
N ASP A 11 24.58 1.91 7.13
CA ASP A 11 23.72 3.08 6.90
C ASP A 11 22.92 2.98 5.59
N PHE A 12 23.36 2.14 4.65
CA PHE A 12 22.81 2.00 3.30
C PHE A 12 22.25 0.59 3.01
N PHE A 13 22.20 -0.28 4.02
CA PHE A 13 21.94 -1.70 3.85
C PHE A 13 20.70 -2.17 4.60
N PHE A 14 19.98 -3.12 4.00
CA PHE A 14 18.93 -3.89 4.67
C PHE A 14 18.96 -5.33 4.15
N SER A 15 18.76 -6.30 5.05
CA SER A 15 18.68 -7.73 4.71
C SER A 15 17.33 -8.33 5.14
N GLY A 16 16.96 -9.45 4.52
CA GLY A 16 15.76 -10.21 4.90
C GLY A 16 14.55 -10.04 3.98
N LEU A 17 14.63 -9.25 2.90
CA LEU A 17 13.56 -9.21 1.89
C LEU A 17 13.42 -10.53 1.11
N ASN A 18 14.36 -11.47 1.23
CA ASN A 18 14.23 -12.81 0.67
C ASN A 18 13.31 -13.73 1.50
N VAL A 19 12.98 -13.34 2.73
CA VAL A 19 12.14 -14.13 3.64
C VAL A 19 10.69 -13.66 3.51
N PRO A 20 9.74 -14.54 3.13
CA PRO A 20 8.32 -14.22 3.13
C PRO A 20 7.85 -13.79 4.52
N ARG A 21 6.94 -12.81 4.56
CA ARG A 21 6.33 -12.34 5.80
C ARG A 21 4.95 -12.95 6.02
N ASP A 22 4.53 -12.98 7.28
CA ASP A 22 3.24 -13.53 7.67
C ASP A 22 2.10 -12.70 7.08
N THR A 23 1.11 -13.39 6.52
CA THR A 23 -0.08 -12.80 5.91
C THR A 23 -1.35 -13.17 6.69
N VAL A 24 -1.23 -13.73 7.90
CA VAL A 24 -2.36 -14.02 8.79
C VAL A 24 -2.91 -12.72 9.38
N ASN A 25 -3.71 -12.01 8.59
CA ASN A 25 -4.49 -10.85 8.98
C ASN A 25 -5.75 -10.76 8.11
N GLN A 26 -6.66 -9.83 8.45
CA GLN A 26 -7.96 -9.67 7.79
C GLN A 26 -7.86 -9.52 6.26
N ASN A 27 -6.81 -8.87 5.77
CA ASN A 27 -6.62 -8.59 4.36
C ASN A 27 -5.74 -9.64 3.66
N GLY A 28 -5.09 -10.55 4.38
CA GLY A 28 -4.22 -11.54 3.78
C GLY A 28 -2.97 -10.94 3.11
N VAL A 29 -2.45 -9.81 3.60
CA VAL A 29 -1.32 -9.10 2.97
C VAL A 29 -0.32 -8.61 4.00
N ASN A 30 0.96 -8.58 3.65
CA ASN A 30 1.99 -7.90 4.43
C ASN A 30 2.87 -7.04 3.52
N VAL A 31 3.05 -5.77 3.91
CA VAL A 31 3.93 -4.83 3.21
C VAL A 31 5.16 -4.55 4.09
N THR A 32 6.34 -4.93 3.61
CA THR A 32 7.62 -4.54 4.19
C THR A 32 8.17 -3.36 3.42
N LEU A 33 7.89 -2.15 3.90
CA LEU A 33 8.39 -0.89 3.33
C LEU A 33 9.78 -0.55 3.87
N LEU A 34 10.73 -0.32 2.97
CA LEU A 34 12.06 0.21 3.25
C LEU A 34 12.14 1.66 2.79
N ASN A 35 11.71 2.55 3.69
CA ASN A 35 11.79 3.99 3.53
C ASN A 35 13.02 4.55 4.28
N VAL A 36 13.16 5.88 4.31
CA VAL A 36 14.26 6.56 5.01
C VAL A 36 14.38 6.21 6.50
N ASP A 37 13.29 5.77 7.14
CA ASP A 37 13.31 5.38 8.56
C ASP A 37 13.93 3.98 8.77
N GLN A 38 13.91 3.13 7.74
CA GLN A 38 14.52 1.80 7.77
C GLN A 38 15.95 1.79 7.20
N ILE A 39 16.23 2.66 6.22
CA ILE A 39 17.57 2.81 5.62
C ILE A 39 17.92 4.30 5.60
N ALA A 40 18.73 4.74 6.58
CA ALA A 40 19.07 6.14 6.77
C ALA A 40 19.74 6.78 5.53
N GLY A 41 20.50 5.98 4.79
CA GLY A 41 21.17 6.37 3.54
C GLY A 41 20.23 6.74 2.40
N LEU A 42 18.93 6.45 2.48
CA LEU A 42 17.94 6.91 1.50
C LEU A 42 17.63 8.40 1.62
N ASN A 43 18.04 9.04 2.71
CA ASN A 43 17.79 10.46 2.90
C ASN A 43 18.42 11.28 1.75
N THR A 44 17.61 12.17 1.15
CA THR A 44 17.87 12.99 -0.04
C THR A 44 17.92 12.27 -1.39
N LEU A 45 17.82 10.93 -1.43
CA LEU A 45 17.91 10.16 -2.69
C LEU A 45 16.58 9.99 -3.42
N GLY A 46 15.46 10.36 -2.79
CA GLY A 46 14.16 10.42 -3.46
C GLY A 46 13.58 9.07 -3.88
N ILE A 47 14.00 7.97 -3.26
CA ILE A 47 13.50 6.61 -3.58
C ILE A 47 13.26 5.77 -2.32
N SER A 48 12.37 4.80 -2.42
CA SER A 48 12.18 3.73 -1.44
C SER A 48 11.75 2.44 -2.14
N LEU A 49 11.75 1.32 -1.41
CA LEU A 49 11.38 0.01 -1.92
C LEU A 49 10.39 -0.65 -0.97
N ALA A 50 9.44 -1.41 -1.48
CA ALA A 50 8.61 -2.31 -0.68
C ALA A 50 8.65 -3.73 -1.23
N ARG A 51 8.65 -4.73 -0.33
CA ARG A 51 8.22 -6.10 -0.64
C ARG A 51 6.79 -6.26 -0.18
N ILE A 52 5.97 -6.95 -0.96
CA ILE A 52 4.59 -7.25 -0.61
C ILE A 52 4.35 -8.74 -0.77
N ASP A 53 3.92 -9.37 0.32
CA ASP A 53 3.51 -10.78 0.38
C ASP A 53 1.99 -10.86 0.44
N TYR A 54 1.40 -11.69 -0.43
CA TYR A 54 -0.05 -11.88 -0.52
C TYR A 54 -0.41 -13.34 -0.26
N ALA A 55 -1.36 -13.57 0.65
CA ALA A 55 -1.95 -14.87 0.89
C ALA A 55 -2.69 -15.37 -0.36
N ALA A 56 -2.69 -16.70 -0.53
CA ALA A 56 -3.54 -17.38 -1.50
C ALA A 56 -5.03 -17.09 -1.26
N ASN A 57 -5.83 -17.16 -2.32
CA ASN A 57 -7.29 -17.07 -2.29
C ASN A 57 -7.83 -15.74 -1.74
N GLY A 58 -7.24 -14.61 -2.16
CA GLY A 58 -7.81 -13.29 -1.90
C GLY A 58 -6.98 -12.37 -1.02
N GLY A 59 -5.66 -12.58 -0.90
CA GLY A 59 -4.78 -11.57 -0.32
C GLY A 59 -4.94 -10.22 -1.03
N LEU A 60 -5.27 -9.17 -0.29
CA LEU A 60 -5.67 -7.86 -0.80
C LEU A 60 -4.79 -6.79 -0.16
N ASN A 61 -4.01 -6.07 -0.96
CA ASN A 61 -3.59 -4.74 -0.56
C ASN A 61 -4.74 -3.78 -0.93
N PRO A 62 -5.54 -3.31 0.06
CA PRO A 62 -6.82 -2.65 -0.20
C PRO A 62 -6.63 -1.33 -0.95
N PRO A 63 -7.71 -0.70 -1.45
CA PRO A 63 -7.63 0.62 -2.07
C PRO A 63 -6.86 1.61 -1.19
N HIS A 64 -5.74 2.10 -1.72
CA HIS A 64 -4.85 3.05 -1.04
C HIS A 64 -4.23 4.02 -2.03
N THR A 65 -3.55 5.05 -1.51
CA THR A 65 -2.78 6.01 -2.31
C THR A 65 -1.48 6.41 -1.62
N HIS A 66 -0.49 6.75 -2.44
CA HIS A 66 0.78 7.33 -2.00
C HIS A 66 0.75 8.84 -2.29
N PRO A 67 0.61 9.70 -1.27
CA PRO A 67 0.48 11.14 -1.47
C PRO A 67 1.77 11.80 -1.98
N ARG A 68 2.92 11.11 -1.89
CA ARG A 68 4.25 11.68 -2.21
C ARG A 68 5.08 10.86 -3.19
N ALA A 69 4.54 9.80 -3.79
CA ALA A 69 5.30 8.97 -4.71
C ALA A 69 4.43 8.33 -5.80
N THR A 70 5.01 8.20 -6.99
CA THR A 70 4.61 7.20 -7.98
C THR A 70 5.18 5.84 -7.55
N GLU A 71 4.44 4.77 -7.82
CA GLU A 71 4.87 3.39 -7.59
C GLU A 71 5.05 2.65 -8.92
N ILE A 72 6.11 1.84 -9.01
CA ILE A 72 6.28 0.83 -10.04
C ILE A 72 6.42 -0.54 -9.38
N LEU A 73 5.53 -1.46 -9.71
CA LEU A 73 5.44 -2.79 -9.11
C LEU A 73 5.84 -3.87 -10.11
N VAL A 74 6.66 -4.83 -9.69
CA VAL A 74 7.00 -6.04 -10.43
C VAL A 74 6.56 -7.27 -9.65
N VAL A 75 5.90 -8.21 -10.32
CA VAL A 75 5.53 -9.51 -9.72
C VAL A 75 6.72 -10.46 -9.84
N ILE A 76 7.09 -11.10 -8.73
CA ILE A 76 8.17 -12.08 -8.68
C ILE A 76 7.60 -13.50 -8.59
N GLU A 77 6.49 -13.68 -7.89
CA GLU A 77 5.82 -14.97 -7.72
C GLU A 77 4.30 -14.82 -7.76
N GLY A 78 3.60 -15.84 -8.23
CA GLY A 78 2.13 -15.89 -8.23
C GLY A 78 1.48 -15.04 -9.33
N THR A 79 0.29 -14.53 -9.06
CA THR A 79 -0.50 -13.77 -10.03
C THR A 79 -1.29 -12.69 -9.29
N LEU A 80 -1.23 -11.46 -9.78
CA LEU A 80 -1.91 -10.32 -9.15
C LEU A 80 -2.85 -9.63 -10.12
N TYR A 81 -4.09 -9.46 -9.70
CA TYR A 81 -5.01 -8.51 -10.31
C TYR A 81 -4.78 -7.13 -9.69
N VAL A 82 -4.35 -6.17 -10.51
CA VAL A 82 -4.03 -4.83 -10.06
C VAL A 82 -4.86 -3.79 -10.81
N GLY A 83 -5.04 -2.63 -10.21
CA GLY A 83 -5.59 -1.50 -10.94
C GLY A 83 -5.60 -0.20 -10.16
N PHE A 84 -5.82 0.89 -10.88
CA PHE A 84 -6.00 2.22 -10.32
C PHE A 84 -7.16 2.95 -10.99
N VAL A 85 -7.65 3.98 -10.32
CA VAL A 85 -8.70 4.87 -10.83
C VAL A 85 -8.05 6.21 -11.18
N THR A 86 -8.28 6.70 -12.40
CA THR A 86 -7.83 8.03 -12.81
C THR A 86 -8.55 9.13 -12.03
N SER A 87 -7.95 10.32 -11.98
CA SER A 87 -8.71 11.52 -11.59
C SER A 87 -9.86 11.79 -12.58
N ASN A 88 -10.77 12.69 -12.20
CA ASN A 88 -12.01 12.98 -12.93
C ASN A 88 -11.81 13.11 -14.46
N PRO A 89 -12.46 12.28 -15.29
CA PRO A 89 -13.44 11.24 -14.93
C PRO A 89 -12.80 9.98 -14.35
N ASN A 90 -13.43 9.42 -13.31
CA ASN A 90 -12.98 8.26 -12.52
C ASN A 90 -12.92 6.95 -13.34
N ARG A 91 -12.04 6.85 -14.34
CA ARG A 91 -11.87 5.68 -15.21
C ARG A 91 -10.99 4.65 -14.51
N PHE A 92 -11.44 3.41 -14.53
CA PHE A 92 -10.69 2.29 -13.98
C PHE A 92 -9.73 1.68 -15.02
N ILE A 93 -8.47 1.48 -14.64
CA ILE A 93 -7.42 0.86 -15.46
C ILE A 93 -6.86 -0.31 -14.68
N SER A 94 -6.88 -1.51 -15.27
CA SER A 94 -6.48 -2.74 -14.59
C SER A 94 -5.80 -3.75 -15.50
N LYS A 95 -5.11 -4.71 -14.88
CA LYS A 95 -4.43 -5.83 -15.55
C LYS A 95 -4.28 -7.00 -14.57
N VAL A 96 -4.22 -8.22 -15.09
CA VAL A 96 -3.70 -9.38 -14.38
C VAL A 96 -2.23 -9.54 -14.74
N LEU A 97 -1.36 -9.54 -13.74
CA LEU A 97 0.09 -9.63 -13.86
C LEU A 97 0.59 -11.02 -13.47
N TYR A 98 1.60 -11.50 -14.21
CA TYR A 98 2.34 -12.73 -13.99
C TYR A 98 3.80 -12.43 -13.58
N PRO A 99 4.58 -13.42 -13.13
CA PRO A 99 5.98 -13.19 -12.77
C PRO A 99 6.78 -12.55 -13.90
N GLY A 100 7.48 -11.45 -13.60
CA GLY A 100 8.21 -10.61 -14.54
C GLY A 100 7.41 -9.44 -15.11
N ASP A 101 6.08 -9.44 -14.99
CA ASP A 101 5.26 -8.31 -15.42
C ASP A 101 5.41 -7.12 -14.47
N VAL A 102 5.30 -5.92 -15.05
CA VAL A 102 5.44 -4.64 -14.35
C VAL A 102 4.18 -3.79 -14.56
N PHE A 103 3.79 -3.03 -13.54
CA PHE A 103 2.69 -2.07 -13.61
C PHE A 103 3.00 -0.80 -12.83
N VAL A 104 2.57 0.36 -13.35
CA VAL A 104 2.86 1.67 -12.76
C VAL A 104 1.58 2.29 -12.19
N PHE A 105 1.65 2.77 -10.96
CA PHE A 105 0.59 3.53 -10.30
C PHE A 105 1.01 5.00 -10.18
N PRO A 106 0.37 5.93 -10.90
CA PRO A 106 0.71 7.35 -10.83
C PRO A 106 0.51 7.94 -9.43
N ILE A 107 1.37 8.88 -9.06
CA ILE A 107 1.33 9.57 -7.77
C ILE A 107 -0.09 10.05 -7.39
N GLY A 108 -0.48 9.78 -6.15
CA GLY A 108 -1.75 10.25 -5.60
C GLY A 108 -3.01 9.50 -6.08
N LEU A 109 -2.93 8.61 -7.06
CA LEU A 109 -4.10 7.86 -7.53
C LEU A 109 -4.41 6.66 -6.64
N ILE A 110 -5.72 6.44 -6.41
CA ILE A 110 -6.20 5.29 -5.65
C ILE A 110 -5.98 4.03 -6.48
N HIS A 111 -5.31 3.05 -5.87
CA HIS A 111 -4.99 1.78 -6.51
C HIS A 111 -5.03 0.63 -5.50
N PHE A 112 -4.96 -0.61 -6.01
CA PHE A 112 -4.98 -1.83 -5.20
C PHE A 112 -4.22 -2.97 -5.91
N GLN A 113 -3.91 -4.02 -5.16
CA GLN A 113 -3.47 -5.30 -5.70
C GLN A 113 -4.21 -6.45 -5.01
N PHE A 114 -4.66 -7.44 -5.78
CA PHE A 114 -5.47 -8.55 -5.30
C PHE A 114 -4.97 -9.88 -5.86
N ASN A 115 -4.70 -10.85 -4.98
CA ASN A 115 -4.28 -12.18 -5.37
C ASN A 115 -5.48 -13.08 -5.66
N LEU A 116 -5.80 -13.25 -6.95
CA LEU A 116 -6.86 -14.15 -7.42
C LEU A 116 -6.46 -15.63 -7.41
N ALA A 117 -5.17 -15.93 -7.25
CA ALA A 117 -4.66 -17.29 -7.39
C ALA A 117 -4.84 -18.11 -6.11
N LYS A 118 -4.81 -19.44 -6.28
CA LYS A 118 -4.84 -20.42 -5.18
C LYS A 118 -3.47 -20.62 -4.51
N THR A 119 -2.48 -19.84 -4.92
CA THR A 119 -1.12 -19.84 -4.38
C THR A 119 -0.79 -18.45 -3.87
N ASN A 120 0.19 -18.35 -2.97
CA ASN A 120 0.70 -17.04 -2.54
C ASN A 120 1.30 -16.28 -3.73
N ALA A 121 1.40 -14.97 -3.58
CA ALA A 121 2.06 -14.09 -4.54
C ALA A 121 3.04 -13.16 -3.83
N VAL A 122 4.09 -12.77 -4.55
CA VAL A 122 5.13 -11.85 -4.08
C VAL A 122 5.37 -10.79 -5.13
N ALA A 123 5.38 -9.53 -4.70
CA ALA A 123 5.75 -8.41 -5.55
C ALA A 123 6.75 -7.49 -4.86
N PHE A 124 7.51 -6.75 -5.67
CA PHE A 124 8.35 -5.66 -5.21
C PHE A 124 7.90 -4.37 -5.86
N ALA A 125 7.92 -3.29 -5.11
CA ALA A 125 7.50 -1.98 -5.56
C ALA A 125 8.60 -0.93 -5.30
N GLY A 126 9.04 -0.24 -6.35
CA GLY A 126 9.89 0.94 -6.23
C GLY A 126 9.02 2.19 -6.15
N LEU A 127 9.34 3.10 -5.24
CA LEU A 127 8.58 4.34 -5.05
C LEU A 127 9.47 5.57 -5.24
N SER A 128 8.96 6.57 -5.94
CA SER A 128 9.69 7.81 -6.29
C SER A 128 9.78 8.82 -5.13
N SER A 129 9.93 8.36 -3.89
CA SER A 129 10.19 9.18 -2.72
C SER A 129 10.86 8.35 -1.63
N GLN A 130 11.76 8.98 -0.86
CA GLN A 130 12.33 8.39 0.35
C GLN A 130 11.28 8.12 1.44
N ASN A 131 10.14 8.82 1.37
CA ASN A 131 9.00 8.63 2.25
C ASN A 131 7.70 8.83 1.44
N PRO A 132 7.15 7.75 0.85
CA PRO A 132 5.99 7.83 -0.03
C PRO A 132 4.70 8.19 0.73
N GLY A 133 4.61 7.78 2.00
CA GLY A 133 3.37 7.80 2.78
C GLY A 133 2.35 6.82 2.24
N VAL A 134 1.36 6.44 3.04
CA VAL A 134 0.25 5.59 2.59
C VAL A 134 -1.03 6.09 3.21
N ILE A 135 -2.09 6.14 2.41
CA ILE A 135 -3.45 6.42 2.87
C ILE A 135 -4.33 5.25 2.41
N THR A 136 -4.62 4.31 3.32
CA THR A 136 -5.61 3.26 3.09
C THR A 136 -7.00 3.86 3.17
N ILE A 137 -7.76 3.82 2.07
CA ILE A 137 -8.95 4.66 1.90
C ILE A 137 -10.02 4.39 2.95
N ALA A 138 -10.36 3.12 3.19
CA ALA A 138 -11.39 2.77 4.17
C ALA A 138 -10.98 3.19 5.60
N ASN A 139 -9.74 2.90 5.99
CA ASN A 139 -9.21 3.28 7.31
C ASN A 139 -9.17 4.79 7.50
N ALA A 140 -8.78 5.56 6.47
CA ALA A 140 -8.70 7.02 6.55
C ALA A 140 -10.08 7.70 6.55
N VAL A 141 -11.10 7.05 5.97
CA VAL A 141 -12.48 7.59 5.93
C VAL A 141 -13.27 7.19 7.17
N PHE A 142 -13.20 5.92 7.58
CA PHE A 142 -14.06 5.36 8.62
C PHE A 142 -13.34 5.09 9.95
N GLY A 143 -12.01 4.92 9.94
CA GLY A 143 -11.22 4.62 11.13
C GLY A 143 -10.60 5.80 11.93
N PRO A 144 -10.58 7.09 11.51
CA PRO A 144 -9.89 8.11 12.28
C PRO A 144 -10.39 8.24 13.73
N ASN A 145 -9.50 8.65 14.64
CA ASN A 145 -9.83 9.01 16.01
C ASN A 145 -9.32 10.43 16.32
N PRO A 146 -10.20 11.42 16.56
CA PRO A 146 -11.67 11.32 16.63
C PRO A 146 -12.31 11.00 15.26
N PRO A 147 -13.49 10.35 15.23
CA PRO A 147 -14.17 9.98 13.99
C PRO A 147 -14.67 11.19 13.22
N ILE A 148 -14.70 11.09 11.89
CA ILE A 148 -15.39 12.05 11.03
C ILE A 148 -16.87 12.05 11.39
N ASN A 149 -17.50 13.24 11.38
CA ASN A 149 -18.94 13.36 11.67
C ASN A 149 -19.76 12.40 10.78
N PRO A 150 -20.54 11.46 11.38
CA PRO A 150 -21.28 10.47 10.60
C PRO A 150 -22.27 11.08 9.61
N ALA A 151 -22.80 12.28 9.87
CA ALA A 151 -23.70 12.96 8.94
C ALA A 151 -22.98 13.43 7.66
N VAL A 152 -21.69 13.79 7.76
CA VAL A 152 -20.86 14.14 6.59
C VAL A 152 -20.67 12.91 5.71
N LEU A 153 -20.27 11.79 6.31
CA LEU A 153 -20.05 10.55 5.57
C LEU A 153 -21.36 9.97 5.01
N ALA A 154 -22.45 10.01 5.78
CA ALA A 154 -23.76 9.56 5.30
C ALA A 154 -24.19 10.34 4.05
N LYS A 155 -24.00 11.67 4.07
CA LYS A 155 -24.29 12.52 2.91
C LYS A 155 -23.34 12.26 1.74
N ALA A 156 -22.03 12.10 2.00
CA ALA A 156 -21.02 11.93 0.96
C ALA A 156 -21.11 10.57 0.26
N PHE A 157 -21.35 9.50 1.02
CA PHE A 157 -21.46 8.12 0.51
C PHE A 157 -22.89 7.72 0.15
N GLN A 158 -23.87 8.58 0.41
CA GLN A 158 -25.30 8.32 0.17
C GLN A 158 -25.81 7.09 0.91
N LEU A 159 -25.37 6.95 2.17
CA LEU A 159 -25.70 5.84 3.04
C LEU A 159 -26.60 6.30 4.19
N ASP A 160 -27.32 5.35 4.78
CA ASP A 160 -27.94 5.55 6.09
C ASP A 160 -26.87 5.82 7.14
N LYS A 161 -27.17 6.74 8.06
CA LYS A 161 -26.25 7.10 9.14
C LYS A 161 -25.85 5.89 9.99
N ASN A 162 -26.75 4.92 10.17
CA ASN A 162 -26.46 3.71 10.94
C ASN A 162 -25.43 2.82 10.24
N VAL A 163 -25.47 2.73 8.90
CA VAL A 163 -24.45 1.99 8.13
C VAL A 163 -23.09 2.68 8.27
N VAL A 164 -23.05 4.01 8.29
CA VAL A 164 -21.80 4.75 8.53
C VAL A 164 -21.25 4.45 9.93
N LEU A 165 -22.09 4.45 10.95
CA LEU A 165 -21.66 4.13 12.32
C LEU A 165 -21.11 2.71 12.41
N GLU A 166 -21.77 1.73 11.76
CA GLU A 166 -21.27 0.36 11.68
C GLU A 166 -19.90 0.29 10.99
N LEU A 167 -19.71 0.97 9.86
CA LEU A 167 -18.40 1.04 9.20
C LEU A 167 -17.35 1.70 10.11
N GLN A 168 -17.71 2.76 10.84
CA GLN A 168 -16.79 3.40 11.78
C GLN A 168 -16.43 2.49 12.96
N GLU A 169 -17.33 1.62 13.41
CA GLU A 169 -17.02 0.60 14.42
C GLU A 169 -16.07 -0.46 13.87
N ILE A 170 -16.30 -0.95 12.65
CA ILE A 170 -15.44 -1.96 11.99
C ILE A 170 -14.02 -1.41 11.80
N PHE A 171 -13.88 -0.21 11.25
CA PHE A 171 -12.57 0.37 10.92
C PHE A 171 -11.92 1.12 12.09
N GLY A 172 -12.69 1.60 13.07
CA GLY A 172 -12.18 2.30 14.25
C GLY A 172 -11.48 1.41 15.26
N GLN A 173 -11.78 0.10 15.27
CA GLN A 173 -11.07 -0.89 16.11
C GLN A 173 -9.67 -1.25 15.57
N SER A 174 -9.36 -0.85 14.33
CA SER A 174 -8.12 -1.21 13.63
C SER A 174 -6.97 -0.21 13.86
N ASN A 175 -7.16 0.79 14.73
CA ASN A 175 -6.21 1.86 15.04
C ASN A 175 -5.79 1.86 16.51
#